data_AF-W2T4N6-F1
#
_entry.id   AF-W2T4N6-F1
#
_cell.length_a   1.000
_cell.length_b   1.000
_cell.length_c   1.000
_cell.angle_alpha   90.00
_cell.angle_beta   90.00
_cell.angle_gamma   90.00
#
_symmetry.space_group_name_H-M   'P 1'
#
loop_
_entity.id
_entity.type
_entity.pdbx_description
1 polymer ?
#
loop_
_entity_poly.entity_id
_entity_poly.type
_entity_poly.pdbx_seq_one_letter_code
_entity_poly.pdbx_strand_id
1 'polypeptide(L)'
;MPRAAYFLIISLIIFSSFNYIQITIKISRRGGLINSNRISAIVHNDMYCVVYNLTRAQKRFREDYLEPITLATHSTSTYMQLLNQQMRSWDGPISLALFIDRGSASVIQHLMDLHRCDRKYTEKLSLHVVYKLSAFQDRCHPL
;
A
#
# COMPACT_ATOMS: atom_id res chain seq x y z
N MET A 1 18.64 51.80 -9.61
CA MET A 1 17.46 51.10 -9.05
C MET A 1 16.95 49.90 -9.86
N PRO A 2 16.95 49.83 -11.21
CA PRO A 2 16.32 48.71 -11.94
C PRO A 2 17.12 47.40 -11.94
N ARG A 3 18.45 47.45 -11.78
CA ARG A 3 19.31 46.26 -11.78
C ARG A 3 19.09 45.35 -10.57
N ALA A 4 18.91 45.93 -9.38
CA ALA A 4 18.66 45.17 -8.15
C ALA A 4 17.31 44.43 -8.17
N ALA A 5 16.28 45.05 -8.74
CA ALA A 5 14.96 44.43 -8.92
C ALA A 5 15.03 43.23 -9.88
N TYR A 6 15.83 43.33 -10.96
CA TYR A 6 16.02 42.23 -11.92
C TYR A 6 16.69 41.00 -11.28
N PHE A 7 17.70 41.21 -10.43
CA PHE A 7 18.36 40.11 -9.70
C PHE A 7 17.41 39.42 -8.69
N LEU A 8 16.55 40.17 -8.01
CA LEU A 8 15.57 39.60 -7.08
C LEU A 8 14.52 38.74 -7.80
N ILE A 9 14.03 39.19 -8.95
CA ILE A 9 13.06 38.43 -9.75
C ILE A 9 13.69 37.13 -10.26
N ILE A 10 14.93 37.16 -10.76
CA ILE A 10 15.65 35.96 -11.20
C ILE A 10 15.83 34.97 -10.03
N SER A 11 16.21 35.46 -8.85
CA SER A 11 16.38 34.61 -7.66
C SER A 11 15.09 33.91 -7.25
N LEU A 12 13.95 34.62 -7.27
CA LEU A 12 12.63 34.04 -6.96
C LEU A 12 12.18 33.00 -8.00
N ILE A 13 12.45 33.24 -9.28
CA ILE A 13 12.15 32.26 -10.34
C ILE A 13 13.00 31.00 -10.17
N ILE A 14 14.30 31.14 -9.90
CA ILE A 14 15.18 29.98 -9.64
C ILE A 14 14.71 29.21 -8.40
N PHE A 15 14.39 29.90 -7.31
CA PHE A 15 13.95 29.25 -6.07
C PHE A 15 12.61 28.53 -6.22
N SER A 16 11.63 29.15 -6.90
CA SER A 16 10.34 28.51 -7.18
C SER A 16 10.48 27.30 -8.10
N SER A 17 11.34 27.40 -9.12
CA SER A 17 11.61 26.31 -10.06
C SER A 17 12.30 25.13 -9.37
N PHE A 18 13.28 25.41 -8.50
CA PHE A 18 13.95 24.39 -7.71
C PHE A 18 12.98 23.67 -6.76
N ASN A 19 12.11 24.40 -6.05
CA ASN A 19 11.09 23.80 -5.19
C ASN A 19 10.08 22.96 -6.00
N TYR A 20 9.65 23.45 -7.16
CA TYR A 20 8.75 22.71 -8.05
C TYR A 20 9.37 21.38 -8.52
N ILE A 21 10.66 21.40 -8.90
CA ILE A 21 11.41 20.21 -9.29
C ILE A 21 11.52 19.24 -8.10
N GLN A 22 11.85 19.72 -6.89
CA GLN A 22 11.95 18.87 -5.70
C GLN A 22 10.61 18.21 -5.35
N ILE A 23 9.50 18.95 -5.42
CA ILE A 23 8.14 18.41 -5.20
C ILE A 23 7.81 17.35 -6.26
N THR A 24 8.09 17.64 -7.53
CA THR A 24 7.83 16.72 -8.65
C THR A 24 8.67 15.44 -8.55
N ILE A 25 9.95 15.55 -8.17
CA ILE A 25 10.83 14.39 -7.90
C ILE A 25 10.30 13.57 -6.72
N LYS A 26 9.83 14.23 -5.65
CA LYS A 26 9.27 13.55 -4.46
C LYS A 26 7.95 12.82 -4.79
N ILE A 27 7.10 13.40 -5.64
CA ILE A 27 5.86 12.78 -6.13
C ILE A 27 6.20 11.61 -7.08
N SER A 28 7.13 11.80 -8.01
CA SER A 28 7.61 10.76 -8.93
C SER A 28 8.21 9.56 -8.18
N ARG A 29 9.02 9.82 -7.13
CA ARG A 29 9.57 8.76 -6.26
C ARG A 29 8.50 8.02 -5.46
N ARG A 30 7.37 8.64 -5.11
CA ARG A 30 6.23 7.95 -4.47
C ARG A 30 5.44 7.06 -5.43
N GLY A 31 5.45 7.36 -6.74
CA GLY A 31 4.87 6.51 -7.78
C GLY A 31 5.80 5.41 -8.29
N GLY A 32 7.02 5.30 -7.73
CA GLY A 32 8.06 4.41 -8.18
C GLY A 32 7.88 2.95 -7.73
N LEU A 33 7.17 2.20 -8.57
CA LEU A 33 7.42 0.80 -8.93
C LEU A 33 7.24 -0.26 -7.82
N ILE A 34 5.98 -0.65 -7.63
CA ILE A 34 5.69 -2.08 -7.47
C ILE A 34 6.33 -2.78 -8.66
N ASN A 35 7.26 -3.71 -8.41
CA ASN A 35 7.86 -4.51 -9.45
C ASN A 35 6.79 -5.50 -9.96
N SER A 36 5.96 -4.99 -10.88
CA SER A 36 4.71 -5.54 -11.40
C SER A 36 4.84 -6.99 -11.94
N ASN A 37 6.05 -7.42 -12.26
CA ASN A 37 6.33 -8.73 -12.84
C ASN A 37 6.17 -9.95 -11.90
N ARG A 38 5.76 -9.79 -10.63
CA ARG A 38 5.67 -10.92 -9.68
C ARG A 38 4.37 -11.10 -8.90
N ILE A 39 3.43 -10.17 -8.97
CA ILE A 39 2.19 -10.27 -8.18
C ILE A 39 1.08 -10.75 -9.10
N SER A 40 0.83 -12.07 -9.10
CA SER A 40 -0.26 -12.63 -9.90
C SER A 40 -1.61 -12.40 -9.20
N ALA A 41 -2.54 -11.82 -9.95
CA ALA A 41 -3.92 -11.68 -9.55
C ALA A 41 -4.77 -12.75 -10.27
N ILE A 42 -5.69 -13.36 -9.53
CA ILE A 42 -6.57 -14.41 -10.02
C ILE A 42 -7.98 -13.85 -10.19
N VAL A 43 -8.61 -14.11 -11.33
CA VAL A 43 -10.01 -13.73 -11.58
C VAL A 43 -10.93 -14.57 -10.67
N HIS A 44 -11.88 -13.91 -10.03
CA HIS A 44 -12.87 -14.53 -9.15
C HIS A 44 -14.27 -14.01 -9.49
N ASN A 45 -15.21 -14.94 -9.69
CA ASN A 45 -16.60 -14.69 -10.07
C ASN A 45 -16.76 -13.72 -11.26
N ASP A 46 -15.84 -13.76 -12.23
CA ASP A 46 -15.80 -12.94 -13.45
C ASP A 46 -15.88 -11.42 -13.24
N MET A 47 -15.75 -10.96 -11.99
CA MET A 47 -15.95 -9.55 -11.62
C MET A 47 -14.81 -9.01 -10.77
N TYR A 48 -14.07 -9.87 -10.09
CA TYR A 48 -13.05 -9.47 -9.13
C TYR A 48 -11.69 -10.07 -9.47
N CYS A 49 -10.65 -9.35 -9.10
CA CYS A 49 -9.27 -9.79 -9.13
C CYS A 49 -8.77 -9.87 -7.71
N VAL A 50 -8.22 -11.04 -7.36
CA VAL A 50 -7.71 -11.32 -6.03
C VAL A 50 -6.22 -11.59 -6.09
N VAL A 51 -5.46 -10.80 -5.35
CA VAL A 51 -4.05 -11.07 -5.07
C VAL A 51 -3.96 -11.71 -3.69
N TYR A 52 -3.59 -12.98 -3.69
CA TYR A 52 -3.40 -13.72 -2.45
C TYR A 52 -2.00 -13.53 -1.88
N ASN A 53 -1.91 -13.43 -0.56
CA ASN A 53 -0.65 -13.45 0.18
C ASN A 53 0.34 -12.40 -0.32
N LEU A 54 -0.15 -11.18 -0.58
CA LEU A 54 0.69 -10.05 -0.95
C LEU A 54 1.77 -9.80 0.11
N THR A 55 1.38 -9.97 1.37
CA THR A 55 2.31 -10.15 2.50
C THR A 55 1.93 -11.41 3.26
N ARG A 56 2.86 -11.95 4.05
CA ARG A 56 2.62 -13.08 4.95
C ARG A 56 3.13 -12.75 6.35
N ALA A 57 2.33 -13.09 7.35
CA ALA A 57 2.74 -13.08 8.75
C ALA A 57 3.96 -14.00 8.93
N GLN A 58 5.02 -13.50 9.58
CA GLN A 58 6.27 -14.23 9.74
C GLN A 58 6.41 -14.93 11.09
N LYS A 59 5.69 -14.47 12.11
CA LYS A 59 5.75 -15.10 13.44
C LYS A 59 4.98 -16.42 13.42
N ARG A 60 5.55 -17.43 14.08
CA ARG A 60 4.83 -18.66 14.41
C ARG A 60 4.07 -18.41 15.71
N PHE A 61 2.75 -18.56 15.67
CA PHE A 61 1.87 -18.38 16.84
C PHE A 61 1.47 -19.70 17.51
N ARG A 62 1.92 -20.83 16.96
CA ARG A 62 1.63 -22.14 17.51
C ARG A 62 2.49 -22.38 18.75
N GLU A 63 1.85 -22.57 19.89
CA GLU A 63 2.47 -22.88 21.18
C GLU A 63 1.89 -24.20 21.70
N ASP A 64 2.74 -25.10 22.20
CA ASP A 64 2.35 -26.37 22.83
C ASP A 64 1.30 -27.20 22.06
N TYR A 65 1.49 -27.30 20.73
CA TYR A 65 0.62 -28.01 19.80
C TYR A 65 -0.77 -27.40 19.56
N LEU A 66 -1.14 -26.32 20.27
CA LEU A 66 -2.42 -25.62 20.10
C LEU A 66 -2.41 -24.76 18.84
N GLU A 67 -3.42 -24.92 18.00
CA GLU A 67 -3.58 -24.13 16.78
C GLU A 67 -3.97 -22.68 17.15
N PRO A 68 -3.24 -21.66 16.66
CA PRO A 68 -3.52 -20.27 17.00
C PRO A 68 -4.83 -19.80 16.37
N ILE A 69 -5.59 -18.98 17.12
CA ILE A 69 -6.77 -18.31 16.58
C ILE A 69 -6.32 -17.23 15.61
N THR A 70 -6.79 -17.31 14.36
CA THR A 70 -6.52 -16.30 13.34
C THR A 70 -7.68 -15.31 13.24
N LEU A 71 -7.39 -14.02 13.31
CA LEU A 71 -8.36 -12.99 12.98
C LEU A 71 -8.44 -12.83 11.46
N ALA A 72 -9.51 -13.31 10.85
CA ALA A 72 -9.81 -13.08 9.44
C ALA A 72 -10.78 -11.91 9.29
N THR A 73 -10.43 -10.90 8.51
CA THR A 73 -11.29 -9.73 8.29
C THR A 73 -11.25 -9.24 6.85
N HIS A 74 -12.40 -8.81 6.35
CA HIS A 74 -12.58 -8.18 5.06
C HIS A 74 -12.83 -6.68 5.27
N SER A 75 -12.19 -5.84 4.47
CA SER A 75 -12.17 -4.42 4.71
C SER A 75 -12.07 -3.59 3.43
N THR A 76 -12.32 -2.29 3.56
CA THR A 76 -11.98 -1.29 2.54
C THR A 76 -10.83 -0.41 3.04
N SER A 77 -10.32 0.49 2.19
CA SER A 77 -9.27 1.45 2.56
C SER A 77 -9.58 2.28 3.82
N THR A 78 -10.86 2.42 4.21
CA THR A 78 -11.25 3.14 5.44
C THR A 78 -10.76 2.43 6.71
N TYR A 79 -10.62 1.10 6.68
CA TYR A 79 -10.18 0.31 7.82
C TYR A 79 -8.73 0.58 8.24
N MET A 80 -7.93 1.23 7.38
CA MET A 80 -6.54 1.59 7.70
C MET A 80 -6.41 2.43 8.97
N GLN A 81 -7.42 3.24 9.29
CA GLN A 81 -7.45 4.05 10.51
C GLN A 81 -7.55 3.19 11.78
N LEU A 82 -8.19 2.03 11.69
CA LEU A 82 -8.42 1.10 12.79
C LEU A 82 -7.36 0.00 12.86
N LEU A 83 -6.68 -0.29 11.76
CA LEU A 83 -5.71 -1.37 11.67
C LEU A 83 -4.64 -1.28 12.78
N ASN A 84 -4.06 -0.11 13.02
CA ASN A 84 -3.06 0.05 14.08
C ASN A 84 -3.60 -0.29 15.49
N GLN A 85 -4.88 0.02 15.77
CA GLN A 85 -5.50 -0.37 17.03
C GLN A 85 -5.68 -1.89 17.09
N GLN A 86 -6.15 -2.51 16.00
CA GLN A 86 -6.29 -3.97 15.89
C GLN A 86 -4.94 -4.70 16.09
N MET A 87 -3.86 -4.19 15.50
CA MET A 87 -2.51 -4.77 15.65
C MET A 87 -2.02 -4.78 17.10
N ARG A 88 -2.53 -3.87 17.94
CA ARG A 88 -2.18 -3.74 19.36
C ARG A 88 -3.09 -4.58 20.26
N SER A 89 -4.36 -4.73 19.90
CA SER A 89 -5.35 -5.45 20.71
C SER A 89 -5.40 -6.95 20.43
N TRP A 90 -4.88 -7.40 19.29
CA TRP A 90 -4.90 -8.81 18.90
C TRP A 90 -3.50 -9.42 18.97
N ASP A 91 -3.36 -10.54 19.69
CA ASP A 91 -2.07 -11.21 19.90
C ASP A 91 -1.79 -12.38 18.95
N GLY A 92 -2.77 -12.76 18.13
CA GLY A 92 -2.63 -13.80 17.12
C GLY A 92 -2.25 -13.29 15.71
N PRO A 93 -2.22 -14.20 14.73
CA PRO A 93 -2.12 -13.83 13.32
C PRO A 93 -3.40 -13.13 12.84
N ILE A 94 -3.22 -12.24 11.86
CA ILE A 94 -4.28 -11.47 11.21
C ILE A 94 -4.22 -11.74 9.71
N SER A 95 -5.31 -12.25 9.15
CA SER A 95 -5.55 -12.33 7.70
C SER A 95 -6.49 -11.20 7.30
N LEU A 96 -5.96 -10.25 6.52
CA LEU A 96 -6.69 -9.07 6.07
C LEU A 96 -6.93 -9.17 4.57
N ALA A 97 -8.19 -9.21 4.14
CA ALA A 97 -8.57 -8.94 2.77
C ALA A 97 -8.97 -7.48 2.61
N LEU A 98 -8.30 -6.77 1.71
CA LEU A 98 -8.54 -5.36 1.46
C LEU A 98 -9.14 -5.18 0.07
N PHE A 99 -10.39 -4.74 0.02
CA PHE A 99 -11.00 -4.25 -1.20
C PHE A 99 -10.50 -2.83 -1.49
N ILE A 100 -9.91 -2.63 -2.66
CA ILE A 100 -9.44 -1.34 -3.14
C ILE A 100 -10.09 -0.98 -4.47
N ASP A 101 -10.37 0.30 -4.64
CA ASP A 101 -10.57 0.87 -5.96
C ASP A 101 -9.20 1.11 -6.64
N ARG A 102 -9.19 1.18 -7.97
CA ARG A 102 -7.95 1.41 -8.74
C ARG A 102 -7.22 2.69 -8.36
N GLY A 103 -7.91 3.73 -7.89
CA GLY A 103 -7.30 5.00 -7.49
C GLY A 103 -6.50 4.90 -6.18
N SER A 104 -6.70 3.83 -5.41
CA SER A 104 -6.15 3.68 -4.06
C SER A 104 -4.89 2.80 -3.98
N ALA A 105 -4.14 2.66 -5.08
CA ALA A 105 -2.91 1.86 -5.10
C ALA A 105 -1.87 2.28 -4.04
N SER A 106 -1.86 3.56 -3.63
CA SER A 106 -0.99 4.07 -2.57
C SER A 106 -1.22 3.40 -1.21
N VAL A 107 -2.44 2.91 -0.94
CA VAL A 107 -2.76 2.19 0.31
C VAL A 107 -2.04 0.85 0.36
N ILE A 108 -1.95 0.16 -0.79
CA ILE A 108 -1.20 -1.10 -0.90
C ILE A 108 0.27 -0.85 -0.56
N GLN A 109 0.86 0.16 -1.20
CA GLN A 109 2.26 0.49 -0.97
C GLN A 109 2.52 0.84 0.51
N HIS A 110 1.62 1.61 1.11
CA HIS A 110 1.71 1.94 2.54
C HIS A 110 1.70 0.68 3.43
N LEU A 111 0.80 -0.27 3.17
CA LEU A 111 0.76 -1.54 3.92
C LEU A 111 1.99 -2.41 3.69
N MET A 112 2.51 -2.45 2.46
CA MET A 112 3.75 -3.15 2.16
C MET A 112 4.94 -2.52 2.89
N ASP A 113 5.00 -1.20 2.97
CA ASP A 113 6.04 -0.48 3.71
C ASP A 113 5.92 -0.75 5.22
N LEU A 114 4.70 -0.73 5.77
CA LEU A 114 4.45 -1.11 7.16
C LEU A 114 4.89 -2.55 7.44
N HIS A 115 4.56 -3.50 6.57
CA HIS A 115 4.98 -4.89 6.72
C HIS A 115 6.51 -5.05 6.67
N ARG A 116 7.22 -4.23 5.90
CA ARG A 116 8.69 -4.25 5.81
C ARG A 116 9.37 -3.55 6.99
N CYS A 117 8.79 -2.47 7.49
CA CYS A 117 9.46 -1.56 8.43
C CYS A 117 9.01 -1.71 9.88
N ASP A 118 7.79 -2.19 10.13
CA ASP A 118 7.24 -2.34 11.47
C ASP A 118 7.06 -3.83 11.82
N ARG A 119 7.85 -4.27 12.80
CA ARG A 119 7.87 -5.66 13.28
C ARG A 119 6.49 -6.19 13.64
N LYS A 120 5.59 -5.35 14.19
CA LYS A 120 4.23 -5.79 14.56
C LYS A 120 3.46 -6.26 13.33
N TYR A 121 3.61 -5.54 12.21
CA TYR A 121 2.97 -5.88 10.94
C TYR A 121 3.67 -7.06 10.29
N THR A 122 5.01 -7.08 10.28
CA THR A 122 5.80 -8.21 9.78
C THR A 122 5.41 -9.53 10.44
N GLU A 123 5.24 -9.52 11.76
CA GLU A 123 4.97 -10.71 12.55
C GLU A 123 3.55 -11.23 12.38
N LYS A 124 2.55 -10.33 12.38
CA LYS A 124 1.13 -10.71 12.53
C LYS A 124 0.32 -10.65 11.23
N LEU A 125 0.69 -9.82 10.24
CA LEU A 125 -0.22 -9.46 9.13
C LEU A 125 0.05 -10.25 7.85
N SER A 126 -0.96 -10.98 7.38
CA SER A 126 -1.07 -11.53 6.02
C SER A 126 -2.10 -10.73 5.23
N LEU A 127 -1.66 -10.08 4.15
CA LEU A 127 -2.49 -9.21 3.32
C LEU A 127 -2.93 -9.89 2.03
N HIS A 128 -4.21 -9.78 1.71
CA HIS A 128 -4.82 -10.14 0.43
C HIS A 128 -5.48 -8.88 -0.13
N VAL A 129 -5.37 -8.65 -1.44
CA VAL A 129 -5.96 -7.48 -2.09
C VAL A 129 -7.02 -7.92 -3.08
N VAL A 130 -8.16 -7.24 -3.07
CA VAL A 130 -9.29 -7.48 -3.96
C VAL A 130 -9.62 -6.19 -4.69
N TYR A 131 -9.81 -6.25 -6.01
CA TYR A 131 -10.26 -5.11 -6.80
C TYR A 131 -11.18 -5.59 -7.93
N LYS A 132 -12.01 -4.68 -8.45
CA LYS A 132 -12.98 -5.02 -9.51
C LYS A 132 -12.30 -5.03 -10.89
N LEU A 133 -12.69 -5.98 -11.74
CA LEU A 133 -12.42 -5.93 -13.18
C LEU A 133 -13.10 -4.72 -13.80
N SER A 134 -12.42 -4.06 -14.74
CA SER A 134 -13.07 -3.02 -15.55
C SER A 134 -13.98 -3.64 -16.59
N ALA A 135 -14.99 -2.89 -17.03
CA ALA A 135 -16.03 -3.37 -17.95
C ALA A 135 -15.51 -3.94 -19.28
N PHE A 136 -14.26 -3.63 -19.66
CA PHE A 136 -13.62 -4.08 -20.89
C PHE A 136 -12.38 -4.96 -20.63
N GLN A 137 -12.29 -5.58 -19.45
CA GLN A 137 -11.19 -6.47 -19.09
C GLN A 137 -11.66 -7.89 -18.83
N ASP A 138 -11.05 -8.84 -19.54
CA ASP A 138 -11.29 -10.27 -19.35
C ASP A 138 -10.23 -10.94 -18.47
N ARG A 139 -9.21 -10.18 -18.05
CA ARG A 139 -8.08 -10.67 -17.26
C ARG A 139 -7.65 -9.65 -16.23
N CYS A 140 -7.10 -10.13 -15.12
CA CYS A 140 -6.49 -9.29 -14.12
C CYS A 140 -5.15 -8.73 -14.61
N HIS A 141 -5.01 -7.40 -14.58
CA HIS A 141 -3.72 -6.77 -14.73
C HIS A 141 -3.01 -6.75 -13.37
N PRO A 142 -1.67 -6.92 -13.34
CA PRO A 142 -0.92 -6.80 -12.10
C PRO A 142 -1.09 -5.42 -11.46
N LEU A 143 -1.03 -5.37 -10.13
CA LEU A 143 -1.03 -4.15 -9.33
C LEU A 143 0.33 -3.45 -9.37
#